data_AF-A0AAV0Q094-F1
#
_entry.id   AF-A0AAV0Q094-F1
#
_cell.length_a   1.000
_cell.length_b   1.000
_cell.length_c   1.000
_cell.angle_alpha   90.00
_cell.angle_beta   90.00
_cell.angle_gamma   90.00
#
_symmetry.space_group_name_H-M   'P 1'
#
loop_
_entity.id
_entity.type
_entity.pdbx_description
1 polymer ?
#
loop_
_entity_poly.entity_id
_entity_poly.type
_entity_poly.pdbx_seq_one_letter_code
_entity_poly.pdbx_strand_id
1 'polypeptide(L)'
;MTEDVKAYYQELEASNIPKRYTHCLDLDQFEYNDWLAAQCGSSGSEQWRKKMYVATRENRKLRPETYREEWGDHDSVSEAYKDFSRY
;
A
#
# COMPACT_ATOMS: atom_id res chain seq x y z
N MET A 1 -9.07 2.14 -22.89
CA MET A 1 -8.20 1.08 -22.31
C MET A 1 -6.79 1.19 -22.86
N THR A 2 -6.62 1.20 -24.18
CA THR A 2 -5.30 1.37 -24.81
C THR A 2 -4.74 2.78 -24.65
N GLU A 3 -5.58 3.82 -24.67
CA GLU A 3 -5.15 5.20 -24.47
C GLU A 3 -4.60 5.44 -23.07
N ASP A 4 -5.29 4.93 -22.04
CA ASP A 4 -4.91 5.06 -20.63
C ASP A 4 -3.55 4.40 -20.34
N VAL A 5 -3.34 3.19 -20.85
CA VAL A 5 -2.05 2.49 -20.75
C VAL A 5 -0.93 3.26 -21.47
N LYS A 6 -1.21 3.89 -22.61
CA LYS A 6 -0.22 4.73 -23.31
C LYS A 6 0.12 5.98 -22.50
N ALA A 7 -0.88 6.64 -21.90
CA ALA A 7 -0.66 7.79 -21.03
C ALA A 7 0.20 7.41 -19.83
N TYR A 8 -0.10 6.29 -19.17
CA TYR A 8 0.71 5.78 -18.06
C TYR A 8 2.17 5.52 -18.46
N TYR A 9 2.42 4.89 -19.62
CA TYR A 9 3.80 4.71 -20.10
C TYR A 9 4.52 6.03 -20.39
N GLN A 10 3.81 7.05 -20.89
CA GLN A 10 4.37 8.38 -21.10
C GLN A 10 4.73 9.07 -19.78
N GLU A 11 3.91 8.91 -18.74
CA GLU A 11 4.18 9.42 -17.40
C GLU A 11 5.40 8.75 -16.76
N LEU A 12 5.54 7.42 -16.91
CA LEU A 12 6.73 6.70 -16.48
C LEU A 12 7.99 7.18 -17.21
N GLU A 13 7.91 7.39 -18.52
CA GLU A 13 9.02 7.90 -19.34
C GLU A 13 9.40 9.33 -18.91
N ALA A 14 8.42 10.22 -18.73
CA ALA A 14 8.63 11.58 -18.25
C ALA A 14 9.25 11.64 -16.84
N SER A 15 8.94 10.63 -16.00
CA SER A 15 9.47 10.47 -14.64
C SER A 15 10.81 9.71 -14.60
N ASN A 16 11.37 9.35 -15.77
CA ASN A 16 12.59 8.55 -15.89
C ASN A 16 12.53 7.19 -15.17
N ILE A 17 11.33 6.59 -15.07
CA ILE A 17 11.12 5.29 -14.43
C ILE A 17 11.40 4.17 -15.45
N PRO A 18 12.38 3.28 -15.20
CA PRO A 18 12.64 2.15 -16.08
C PRO A 18 11.43 1.23 -16.24
N LYS A 19 11.22 0.71 -17.45
CA LYS A 19 10.11 -0.23 -17.78
C LYS A 19 9.97 -1.43 -16.85
N ARG A 20 11.07 -1.90 -16.23
CA ARG A 20 11.02 -3.00 -15.24
C ARG A 20 10.19 -2.66 -13.99
N TYR A 21 9.91 -1.39 -13.73
CA TYR A 21 9.11 -0.91 -12.60
C TYR A 21 7.68 -0.52 -12.99
N THR A 22 7.22 -0.80 -14.21
CA THR A 22 5.84 -0.49 -14.66
C THR A 22 4.75 -1.04 -13.74
N HIS A 23 5.02 -2.12 -13.00
CA HIS A 23 4.07 -2.72 -12.08
C HIS A 23 4.45 -2.53 -10.60
N CYS A 24 5.43 -1.65 -10.33
CA CYS A 24 5.91 -1.38 -8.98
C CYS A 24 5.11 -0.23 -8.36
N LEU A 25 4.04 -0.56 -7.63
CA LEU A 25 3.15 0.45 -7.04
C LEU A 25 3.63 0.97 -5.67
N ASP A 26 4.48 0.24 -4.93
CA ASP A 26 4.93 0.57 -3.56
C ASP A 26 3.79 1.09 -2.65
N LEU A 27 3.77 2.38 -2.31
CA LEU A 27 2.72 2.97 -1.46
C LEU A 27 1.40 3.18 -2.21
N ASP A 28 1.47 3.47 -3.52
CA ASP A 28 0.32 3.72 -4.40
C ASP A 28 -0.59 2.47 -4.56
N GLN A 29 -0.15 1.32 -4.04
CA GLN A 29 -0.96 0.10 -4.04
C GLN A 29 -2.29 0.28 -3.29
N PHE A 30 -2.33 1.14 -2.27
CA PHE A 30 -3.55 1.37 -1.50
C PHE A 30 -4.54 2.24 -2.29
N GLU A 31 -4.06 3.26 -2.98
CA GLU A 31 -4.83 4.11 -3.89
C GLU A 31 -5.38 3.26 -5.05
N TYR A 32 -4.56 2.37 -5.61
CA TYR A 32 -5.00 1.42 -6.62
C TYR A 32 -6.10 0.47 -6.12
N ASN A 33 -5.92 -0.10 -4.93
CA ASN A 33 -6.91 -0.98 -4.30
C ASN A 33 -8.21 -0.23 -3.96
N ASP A 34 -8.11 1.00 -3.47
CA ASP A 34 -9.26 1.85 -3.14
C ASP A 34 -10.03 2.25 -4.41
N TRP A 35 -9.31 2.54 -5.51
CA TRP A 35 -9.91 2.76 -6.82
C TRP A 35 -10.69 1.52 -7.29
N LEU A 36 -10.10 0.32 -7.19
CA LEU A 36 -10.80 -0.94 -7.51
C LEU A 36 -12.02 -1.17 -6.62
N ALA A 37 -11.89 -0.95 -5.31
CA ALA A 37 -12.98 -1.12 -4.36
C ALA A 37 -14.17 -0.21 -4.72
N ALA A 38 -13.91 1.05 -5.10
CA ALA A 38 -14.93 1.98 -5.55
C ALA A 38 -15.65 1.50 -6.82
N GLN A 39 -14.95 0.88 -7.78
CA GLN A 39 -15.59 0.28 -8.96
C GLN A 39 -16.54 -0.87 -8.60
N CYS A 40 -16.25 -1.58 -7.51
CA CYS A 40 -17.04 -2.72 -7.03
C CYS A 40 -18.12 -2.35 -6.00
N GLY A 41 -18.20 -1.09 -5.55
CA GLY A 41 -19.06 -0.70 -4.43
C GLY A 41 -18.61 -1.25 -3.08
N SER A 42 -17.35 -1.65 -2.95
CA SER A 42 -16.73 -2.15 -1.72
C SER A 42 -16.12 -1.01 -0.91
N SER A 43 -15.88 -1.27 0.39
CA SER A 43 -15.12 -0.35 1.23
C SER A 43 -13.65 -0.33 0.81
N GLY A 44 -13.03 0.85 0.88
CA GLY A 44 -11.59 1.00 0.68
C GLY A 44 -10.77 0.41 1.83
N SER A 45 -9.46 0.46 1.67
CA SER A 45 -8.47 -0.05 2.61
C SER A 45 -8.53 0.70 3.94
N GLU A 46 -8.46 -0.04 5.03
CA GLU A 46 -8.54 0.49 6.38
C GLU A 46 -7.29 1.32 6.73
N GLN A 47 -7.48 2.42 7.46
CA GLN A 47 -6.37 3.32 7.81
C GLN A 47 -5.30 2.64 8.66
N TRP A 48 -5.70 1.76 9.59
CA TRP A 48 -4.76 0.97 10.39
C TRP A 48 -3.87 0.08 9.51
N ARG A 49 -4.39 -0.45 8.40
CA ARG A 49 -3.65 -1.31 7.48
C ARG A 49 -2.58 -0.52 6.72
N LYS A 50 -2.93 0.70 6.27
CA LYS A 50 -1.97 1.62 5.63
C LYS A 50 -0.84 2.00 6.58
N LYS A 51 -1.17 2.35 7.84
CA LYS A 51 -0.19 2.66 8.90
C LYS A 51 0.75 1.48 9.17
N MET A 52 0.21 0.27 9.33
CA MET A 52 1.01 -0.96 9.55
C MET A 52 1.99 -1.24 8.42
N TYR A 53 1.56 -1.08 7.15
CA TYR A 53 2.44 -1.28 6.00
C TYR A 53 3.64 -0.33 6.03
N VAL A 54 3.41 0.96 6.28
CA VAL A 54 4.47 1.97 6.39
C VAL A 54 5.39 1.67 7.57
N ALA A 55 4.84 1.39 8.76
CA ALA A 55 5.63 1.08 9.95
C ALA A 55 6.52 -0.16 9.74
N THR A 56 5.96 -1.22 9.16
CA THR A 56 6.72 -2.45 8.85
C THR A 56 7.82 -2.19 7.83
N ARG A 57 7.53 -1.42 6.77
CA ARG A 57 8.51 -1.05 5.74
C ARG A 57 9.69 -0.29 6.33
N GLU A 58 9.43 0.67 7.22
CA GLU A 58 10.49 1.45 7.87
C GLU A 58 11.25 0.64 8.93
N ASN A 59 10.55 -0.18 9.73
CA ASN A 59 11.22 -1.09 10.68
C ASN A 59 12.13 -2.08 9.96
N ARG A 60 11.72 -2.64 8.82
CA ARG A 60 12.55 -3.55 8.03
C ARG A 60 13.83 -2.88 7.51
N LYS A 61 13.78 -1.59 7.20
CA LYS A 61 14.99 -0.83 6.80
C LYS A 61 15.89 -0.52 8.00
N LEU A 62 15.30 -0.15 9.13
CA LEU A 62 16.02 0.27 10.32
C LEU A 62 16.66 -0.91 11.06
N ARG A 63 15.95 -2.04 11.16
CA ARG A 63 16.31 -3.22 11.92
C ARG A 63 15.92 -4.51 11.18
N PRO A 64 16.58 -4.83 10.05
CA PRO A 64 16.20 -5.94 9.19
C PRO A 64 16.18 -7.31 9.89
N GLU A 65 17.00 -7.49 10.94
CA GLU A 65 17.11 -8.76 11.68
C GLU A 65 16.08 -8.92 12.81
N THR A 66 15.52 -7.82 13.34
CA THR A 66 14.66 -7.86 14.53
C THR A 66 13.27 -7.25 14.34
N TYR A 67 12.96 -6.71 13.16
CA TYR A 67 11.66 -6.05 12.92
C TYR A 67 10.45 -6.99 13.03
N ARG A 68 10.67 -8.31 12.98
CA ARG A 68 9.61 -9.30 13.11
C ARG A 68 9.33 -9.67 14.56
N GLU A 69 10.27 -9.41 15.45
CA GLU A 69 10.21 -9.69 16.88
C GLU A 69 9.85 -8.42 17.67
N GLU A 70 10.31 -7.26 17.17
CA GLU A 70 10.13 -5.97 17.81
C GLU A 70 9.46 -4.97 16.85
N TRP A 71 8.30 -4.47 17.25
CA TRP A 71 7.57 -3.43 16.52
C TRP A 71 6.85 -2.49 17.51
N GLY A 72 6.54 -1.27 17.06
CA GLY A 72 5.99 -0.20 17.90
C GLY A 72 4.59 0.26 17.51
N ASP A 73 3.96 -0.36 16.52
CA ASP A 73 2.65 0.00 15.96
C ASP A 73 1.47 -0.64 16.73
N HIS A 74 1.58 -0.75 18.06
CA HIS A 74 0.56 -1.34 18.93
C HIS A 74 -0.83 -0.67 18.80
N ASP A 75 -0.87 0.63 18.54
CA ASP A 75 -2.14 1.35 18.30
C ASP A 75 -2.85 0.85 17.05
N SER A 76 -2.10 0.62 15.95
CA SER A 76 -2.66 0.08 14.71
C SER A 76 -3.14 -1.36 14.91
N VAL A 77 -2.45 -2.15 15.75
CA VAL A 77 -2.88 -3.50 16.13
C VAL A 77 -4.22 -3.45 16.87
N SER A 78 -4.37 -2.51 17.82
CA SER A 78 -5.63 -2.30 18.55
C SER A 78 -6.77 -1.83 17.64
N GLU A 79 -6.51 -0.91 16.70
CA GLU A 79 -7.46 -0.48 15.68
C GLU A 79 -7.93 -1.67 14.82
N ALA A 80 -7.00 -2.52 14.38
CA ALA A 80 -7.32 -3.72 13.60
C ALA A 80 -8.23 -4.69 14.36
N TYR A 81 -7.91 -5.01 15.61
CA TYR A 81 -8.73 -5.92 16.42
C TYR A 81 -10.15 -5.38 16.67
N LYS A 82 -10.31 -4.06 16.84
CA LYS A 82 -11.64 -3.42 16.97
C LYS A 82 -12.45 -3.48 15.68
N ASP A 83 -11.79 -3.51 14.54
CA ASP A 83 -12.45 -3.64 13.25
C ASP A 83 -12.82 -5.09 12.95
N PHE A 84 -11.93 -6.03 13.26
CA PHE A 84 -12.18 -7.47 13.12
C PHE A 84 -13.33 -7.97 13.98
N SER A 85 -13.55 -7.40 15.17
CA SER A 85 -14.67 -7.79 16.04
C SER A 85 -16.06 -7.45 15.50
N ARG A 86 -16.13 -6.77 14.35
CA ARG A 86 -17.39 -6.47 13.63
C ARG A 86 -17.85 -7.60 12.72
N TYR A 87 -17.03 -8.62 12.53
CA TYR A 87 -17.28 -9.81 11.70
C TYR A 87 -17.29 -11.07 12.58
#